data_AF-A0A3G6S836-F1
#
_entry.id   AF-A0A3G6S836-F1
#
_cell.length_a   1.000
_cell.length_b   1.000
_cell.length_c   1.000
_cell.angle_alpha   90.00
_cell.angle_beta   90.00
_cell.angle_gamma   90.00
#
_symmetry.space_group_name_H-M   'P 1'
#
loop_
_entity.id
_entity.type
_entity.pdbx_description
1 polymer ?
#
loop_
_entity_poly.entity_id
_entity_poly.type
_entity_poly.pdbx_seq_one_letter_code
_entity_poly.pdbx_strand_id
1 'polypeptide(L)'
;MSTTYHENKKIKWSDSGTAYHANGKIAYSSTGTAYHDNGKIAYSSTGTAYHDNGKIAYSSTGTAYHDNGKIAYSPTGTAYHDNGKIAYSSTGTFYDANGKITKQSSFSISLGKGIILHIIPNIKITVYGRKIN
;
A
#
# COMPACT_ATOMS: atom_id res chain seq x y z
N MET A 1 -27.74 10.49 25.49
CA MET A 1 -26.79 9.35 25.60
C MET A 1 -26.19 9.40 26.99
N SER A 2 -25.67 8.28 27.52
CA SER A 2 -25.00 8.23 28.82
C SER A 2 -23.52 7.85 28.66
N THR A 3 -22.63 8.62 29.26
CA THR A 3 -21.21 8.31 29.36
C THR A 3 -21.01 7.04 30.19
N THR A 4 -20.30 6.05 29.63
CA THR A 4 -19.98 4.80 30.33
C THR A 4 -18.52 4.74 30.71
N TYR A 5 -18.19 3.91 31.70
CA TYR A 5 -16.85 3.82 32.28
C TYR A 5 -16.33 2.38 32.27
N HIS A 6 -15.02 2.24 32.19
CA HIS A 6 -14.30 1.01 32.51
C HIS A 6 -14.30 0.75 34.02
N GLU A 7 -13.91 -0.45 34.44
CA GLU A 7 -13.81 -0.81 35.87
C GLU A 7 -12.88 0.13 36.65
N ASN A 8 -11.83 0.63 35.99
CA ASN A 8 -10.89 1.61 36.57
C ASN A 8 -11.43 3.06 36.55
N LYS A 9 -12.72 3.25 36.30
CA LYS A 9 -13.43 4.53 36.27
C LYS A 9 -12.98 5.51 35.18
N LYS A 10 -12.15 5.09 34.22
CA LYS A 10 -11.91 5.89 33.01
C LYS A 10 -13.09 5.78 32.06
N ILE A 11 -13.37 6.83 31.30
CA ILE A 11 -14.43 6.83 30.29
C ILE A 11 -14.16 5.69 29.31
N LYS A 12 -15.21 4.92 28.97
CA LYS A 12 -15.21 3.87 27.95
C LYS A 12 -15.88 4.37 26.67
N TRP A 13 -17.03 5.02 26.83
CA TRP A 13 -17.78 5.64 25.75
C TRP A 13 -18.28 7.00 26.20
N SER A 14 -18.06 8.04 25.40
CA SER A 14 -18.61 9.37 25.66
C SER A 14 -19.88 9.62 24.85
N ASP A 15 -20.69 10.56 25.32
CA ASP A 15 -21.93 10.98 24.64
C ASP A 15 -21.70 11.62 23.26
N SER A 16 -20.45 12.04 22.98
CA SER A 16 -20.01 12.52 21.68
C SER A 16 -19.68 11.40 20.67
N GLY A 17 -19.82 10.13 21.05
CA GLY A 17 -19.54 8.99 20.18
C GLY A 17 -18.06 8.58 20.11
N THR A 18 -17.26 8.99 21.09
CA THR A 18 -15.84 8.63 21.19
C THR A 18 -15.67 7.42 22.10
N ALA A 19 -14.93 6.41 21.65
CA ALA A 19 -14.58 5.25 22.47
C ALA A 19 -13.14 5.35 22.99
N TYR A 20 -12.89 4.80 24.17
CA TYR A 20 -11.60 4.85 24.82
C TYR A 20 -11.19 3.47 25.34
N HIS A 21 -9.89 3.21 25.32
CA HIS A 21 -9.26 2.05 25.96
C HIS A 21 -9.27 2.19 27.47
N ALA A 22 -9.10 1.07 28.18
CA ALA A 22 -9.00 1.08 29.64
C ALA A 22 -7.82 1.93 30.13
N ASN A 23 -6.78 2.14 29.33
CA ASN A 23 -5.69 3.06 29.67
C ASN A 23 -6.02 4.55 29.43
N GLY A 24 -7.19 4.87 28.86
CA GLY A 24 -7.68 6.21 28.57
C GLY A 24 -7.29 6.76 27.20
N LYS A 25 -6.61 5.99 26.36
CA LYS A 25 -6.34 6.37 24.96
C LYS A 25 -7.60 6.24 24.12
N ILE A 26 -7.75 7.08 23.09
CA ILE A 26 -8.90 7.05 22.18
C ILE A 26 -8.80 5.79 21.33
N ALA A 27 -9.77 4.89 21.48
CA ALA A 27 -9.90 3.66 20.71
C ALA A 27 -10.60 3.90 19.38
N TYR A 28 -11.52 4.88 19.33
CA TYR A 28 -12.26 5.25 18.14
C TYR A 28 -12.65 6.72 18.18
N SER A 29 -12.51 7.40 17.04
CA SER A 29 -13.02 8.74 16.79
C SER A 29 -13.39 8.86 15.31
N SER A 30 -14.54 9.46 15.02
CA SER A 30 -15.01 9.66 13.64
C SER A 30 -14.26 10.78 12.90
N THR A 31 -13.65 11.72 13.62
CA THR A 31 -13.02 12.92 13.05
C THR A 31 -11.56 13.11 13.44
N GLY A 32 -10.97 12.17 14.17
CA GLY A 32 -9.64 12.33 14.76
C GLY A 32 -8.74 11.10 14.67
N THR A 33 -7.70 11.11 15.50
CA THR A 33 -6.72 10.03 15.61
C THR A 33 -7.22 8.96 16.60
N ALA A 34 -7.13 7.70 16.20
CA ALA A 34 -7.37 6.56 17.09
C ALA A 34 -6.05 5.82 17.36
N TYR A 35 -6.00 5.14 18.50
CA TYR A 35 -4.81 4.47 19.00
C TYR A 35 -5.11 3.00 19.29
N HIS A 36 -4.08 2.17 19.15
CA HIS A 36 -4.04 0.83 19.71
C HIS A 36 -3.92 0.90 21.24
N ASP A 37 -4.22 -0.19 21.92
CA ASP A 37 -4.07 -0.31 23.38
C ASP A 37 -2.64 -0.02 23.83
N ASN A 38 -1.64 -0.33 23.01
CA ASN A 38 -0.24 -0.03 23.28
C ASN A 38 0.14 1.45 23.04
N GLY A 39 -0.81 2.29 22.63
CA GLY A 39 -0.64 3.72 22.42
C GLY A 39 -0.05 4.11 21.06
N LYS A 40 0.18 3.16 20.15
CA LYS A 40 0.53 3.47 18.75
C LYS A 40 -0.70 3.99 18.01
N ILE A 41 -0.50 4.88 17.04
CA ILE A 41 -1.59 5.44 16.23
C ILE A 41 -2.13 4.33 15.32
N ALA A 42 -3.36 3.92 15.55
CA ALA A 42 -4.06 2.92 14.73
C ALA A 42 -4.67 3.55 13.48
N TYR A 43 -5.11 4.81 13.58
CA TYR A 43 -5.72 5.55 12.48
C TYR A 43 -5.38 7.03 12.57
N SER A 44 -5.08 7.63 11.41
CA SER A 44 -4.94 9.07 11.23
C SER A 44 -5.40 9.43 9.83
N SER A 45 -6.26 10.45 9.71
CA SER A 45 -6.76 10.93 8.41
C SER A 45 -5.71 11.68 7.59
N THR A 46 -4.71 12.27 8.23
CA THR A 46 -3.70 13.13 7.60
C THR A 46 -2.25 12.72 7.88
N GLY A 47 -2.05 11.69 8.70
CA GLY A 47 -0.74 11.31 9.23
C GLY A 47 -0.31 9.88 8.91
N THR A 48 0.57 9.37 9.77
CA THR A 48 1.06 7.99 9.71
C THR A 48 0.26 7.12 10.68
N ALA A 49 -0.14 5.92 10.24
CA ALA A 49 -0.76 4.92 11.08
C ALA A 49 0.14 3.67 11.16
N TYR A 50 -0.02 2.91 12.23
CA TYR A 50 0.82 1.78 12.57
C TYR A 50 -0.02 0.54 12.81
N HIS A 51 0.57 -0.62 12.53
CA HIS A 51 0.12 -1.91 13.03
C HIS A 51 0.34 -1.99 14.54
N ASP A 52 -0.33 -2.93 15.20
CA ASP A 52 -0.13 -3.20 16.62
C ASP A 52 1.34 -3.50 16.95
N ASN A 53 2.05 -4.16 16.04
CA ASN A 53 3.48 -4.46 16.19
C ASN A 53 4.40 -3.24 15.95
N GLY A 54 3.84 -2.06 15.69
CA GLY A 54 4.55 -0.80 15.52
C GLY A 54 5.15 -0.57 14.13
N LYS A 55 4.93 -1.46 13.16
CA LYS A 55 5.26 -1.21 11.75
C LYS A 55 4.31 -0.18 11.15
N ILE A 56 4.80 0.65 10.23
CA ILE A 56 3.97 1.67 9.57
C ILE A 56 2.98 0.98 8.64
N ALA A 57 1.70 1.03 8.98
CA ALA A 57 0.60 0.48 8.18
C ALA A 57 0.20 1.43 7.04
N TYR A 58 0.30 2.73 7.28
CA TYR A 58 -0.04 3.77 6.31
C TYR A 58 0.87 4.98 6.47
N SER A 59 1.30 5.55 5.34
CA SER A 59 1.99 6.82 5.28
C SER A 59 1.60 7.52 3.97
N SER A 60 1.22 8.79 4.04
CA SER A 60 0.86 9.58 2.86
C SER A 60 2.07 9.94 1.98
N THR A 61 3.26 10.01 2.56
CA THR A 61 4.50 10.44 1.87
C THR A 61 5.63 9.41 1.95
N GLY A 62 5.48 8.38 2.77
CA GLY A 62 6.55 7.43 3.10
C GLY A 62 6.27 5.99 2.67
N THR A 63 7.12 5.09 3.17
CA THR A 63 6.99 3.64 2.96
C THR A 63 6.03 3.04 3.99
N ALA A 64 5.12 2.19 3.54
CA ALA A 64 4.21 1.42 4.38
C ALA A 64 4.51 -0.08 4.26
N TYR A 65 4.11 -0.84 5.27
CA TYR A 65 4.45 -2.24 5.46
C TYR A 65 3.20 -3.06 5.76
N HIS A 66 3.25 -4.33 5.35
CA HIS A 66 2.38 -5.37 5.87
C HIS A 66 2.73 -5.67 7.33
N ASP A 67 1.81 -6.29 8.05
CA ASP A 67 2.02 -6.71 9.45
C ASP A 67 3.25 -7.61 9.58
N ASN A 68 3.53 -8.43 8.56
CA ASN A 68 4.71 -9.30 8.51
C ASN A 68 6.03 -8.55 8.21
N GLY A 69 5.98 -7.22 8.06
CA GLY A 69 7.13 -6.36 7.86
C GLY A 69 7.63 -6.25 6.41
N LYS A 70 6.96 -6.89 5.44
CA LYS A 70 7.25 -6.67 4.02
C LYS A 70 6.74 -5.29 3.58
N ILE A 71 7.46 -4.64 2.67
CA ILE A 71 7.07 -3.33 2.14
C ILE A 71 5.80 -3.49 1.31
N ALA A 72 4.69 -2.91 1.77
CA ALA A 72 3.41 -2.89 1.08
C ALA A 72 3.33 -1.76 0.06
N TYR A 73 4.01 -0.64 0.33
CA TYR A 73 4.08 0.52 -0.54
C TYR A 73 5.39 1.27 -0.36
N SER A 74 5.98 1.73 -1.46
CA SER A 74 7.15 2.62 -1.46
C SER A 74 7.08 3.56 -2.66
N PRO A 75 7.23 4.88 -2.49
CA PRO A 75 7.19 5.84 -3.61
C PRO A 75 8.31 5.65 -4.63
N THR A 76 9.50 5.24 -4.17
CA THR A 76 10.72 5.15 -4.99
C THR A 76 11.30 3.73 -5.07
N GLY A 77 10.72 2.78 -4.34
CA GLY A 77 11.24 1.42 -4.18
C GLY A 77 10.39 0.34 -4.82
N THR A 78 10.58 -0.88 -4.32
CA THR A 78 9.80 -2.07 -4.68
C THR A 78 8.81 -2.37 -3.57
N ALA A 79 7.57 -2.66 -3.95
CA ALA A 79 6.51 -3.11 -3.06
C ALA A 79 6.22 -4.59 -3.30
N TYR A 80 5.72 -5.27 -2.27
CA TYR A 80 5.50 -6.71 -2.23
C TYR A 80 4.05 -7.01 -1.84
N HIS A 81 3.54 -8.13 -2.33
CA HIS A 81 2.38 -8.79 -1.76
C HIS A 81 2.73 -9.35 -0.38
N ASP A 82 1.72 -9.63 0.45
CA ASP A 82 1.87 -10.20 1.79
C ASP A 82 2.66 -11.51 1.76
N ASN A 83 2.51 -12.30 0.69
CA ASN A 83 3.26 -13.54 0.47
C ASN A 83 4.74 -13.33 0.08
N GLY A 84 5.21 -12.09 0.03
CA GLY A 84 6.59 -11.72 -0.24
C GLY A 84 6.98 -11.67 -1.71
N LYS A 85 6.06 -11.94 -2.66
CA LYS A 85 6.32 -11.72 -4.08
C LYS A 85 6.26 -10.23 -4.40
N ILE A 86 7.08 -9.79 -5.36
CA ILE A 86 7.04 -8.40 -5.84
C ILE A 86 5.64 -8.12 -6.37
N ALA A 87 5.06 -6.98 -5.99
CA ALA A 87 3.80 -6.47 -6.50
C ALA A 87 4.03 -5.34 -7.52
N TYR A 88 5.01 -4.47 -7.23
CA TYR A 88 5.38 -3.35 -8.09
C TYR A 88 6.86 -3.01 -7.90
N SER A 89 7.53 -2.64 -8.99
CA SER A 89 8.86 -2.01 -8.95
C SER A 89 8.80 -0.60 -9.51
N SER A 90 9.62 0.30 -8.97
CA SER A 90 9.76 1.69 -9.45
C SER A 90 10.15 1.84 -10.93
N THR A 91 10.52 0.74 -11.59
CA THR A 91 10.68 0.62 -13.05
C THR A 91 9.36 0.49 -13.83
N GLY A 92 8.20 0.58 -13.16
CA GLY A 92 6.88 0.59 -13.80
C GLY A 92 6.28 -0.78 -14.10
N THR A 93 6.86 -1.86 -13.55
CA THR A 93 6.35 -3.23 -13.75
C THR A 93 5.45 -3.63 -12.59
N PHE A 94 4.29 -4.19 -12.90
CA PHE A 94 3.32 -4.69 -11.92
C PHE A 94 3.18 -6.20 -12.04
N TYR A 95 2.97 -6.86 -10.91
CA TYR A 95 2.87 -8.31 -10.80
C TYR A 95 1.64 -8.72 -9.98
N ASP A 96 0.99 -9.83 -10.36
CA ASP A 96 -0.06 -10.44 -9.54
C ASP A 96 0.53 -11.15 -8.31
N ALA A 97 -0.36 -11.63 -7.43
CA ALA A 97 0.04 -12.38 -6.23
C ALA A 97 0.76 -13.71 -6.53
N ASN A 98 0.77 -14.16 -7.79
CA ASN A 98 1.53 -15.32 -8.23
C ASN A 98 2.93 -14.95 -8.74
N GLY A 99 3.24 -13.65 -8.87
CA GLY A 99 4.50 -13.13 -9.41
C GLY A 99 4.51 -13.04 -10.93
N LYS A 100 3.34 -13.10 -11.59
CA LYS A 100 3.22 -12.92 -13.04
C LYS A 100 3.03 -11.43 -13.36
N ILE A 101 3.72 -10.93 -14.37
CA ILE A 101 3.58 -9.55 -14.84
C ILE A 101 2.14 -9.30 -15.30
N THR A 102 1.50 -8.28 -14.73
CA THR A 102 0.13 -7.85 -15.06
C THR A 102 0.08 -6.58 -15.87
N LYS A 103 1.14 -5.77 -15.84
CA LYS A 103 1.29 -4.57 -16.68
C LYS A 103 2.73 -4.45 -17.13
N GLN A 104 2.94 -4.60 -18.43
CA GLN A 104 4.21 -4.40 -19.10
C GLN A 104 4.02 -3.14 -19.96
N SER A 105 4.75 -2.07 -19.67
CA SER A 105 4.64 -0.84 -20.43
C SER A 105 4.96 -1.11 -21.90
N SER A 106 4.02 -0.82 -22.79
CA SER A 106 4.28 -0.82 -24.23
C SER A 106 5.23 0.30 -24.58
N PHE A 107 6.13 0.09 -25.53
CA PHE A 107 6.91 1.17 -26.11
C PHE A 107 6.82 1.17 -27.62
N SER A 108 6.95 2.36 -28.20
CA SER A 108 6.72 2.61 -29.61
C SER A 108 8.01 3.13 -30.26
N ILE A 109 8.38 2.59 -31.42
CA ILE A 109 9.50 3.08 -32.23
C ILE A 109 8.94 3.63 -33.54
N SER A 110 9.23 4.90 -33.87
CA SER A 110 8.95 5.45 -35.20
C SER A 110 9.97 4.92 -36.22
N LEU A 111 9.50 4.35 -37.32
CA LEU A 111 10.31 3.76 -38.40
C LEU A 111 10.34 4.64 -39.66
N GLY A 112 9.76 5.84 -39.59
CA GLY A 112 9.66 6.78 -40.71
C GLY A 112 8.36 7.58 -40.65
N LYS A 113 8.16 8.49 -41.61
CA LYS A 113 6.93 9.30 -41.69
C LYS A 113 5.71 8.37 -41.78
N GLY A 114 4.93 8.31 -40.70
CA GLY A 114 3.67 7.57 -40.62
C GLY A 114 3.78 6.10 -40.22
N ILE A 115 4.96 5.58 -39.86
CA ILE A 115 5.13 4.18 -39.45
C ILE A 115 5.63 4.12 -38.01
N ILE A 116 4.87 3.47 -37.14
CA ILE A 116 5.23 3.27 -35.73
C ILE A 116 5.07 1.78 -35.39
N LEU A 117 6.12 1.17 -34.86
CA LEU A 117 6.07 -0.17 -34.29
C LEU A 117 5.64 -0.07 -32.83
N HIS A 118 4.45 -0.57 -32.50
CA HIS A 118 3.96 -0.68 -31.13
C HIS A 118 4.27 -2.08 -30.57
N ILE A 119 5.08 -2.14 -29.51
CA ILE A 119 5.37 -3.40 -28.82
C ILE A 119 4.51 -3.45 -27.56
N ILE A 120 3.55 -4.37 -27.53
CA ILE A 120 2.66 -4.65 -26.40
C ILE A 120 3.22 -5.87 -25.62
N PRO A 121 3.02 -5.97 -24.28
CA PRO A 121 3.36 -7.16 -23.51
C PRO A 121 3.01 -8.47 -24.22
N ASN A 122 4.00 -9.34 -24.41
CA ASN A 122 3.92 -10.66 -25.05
C ASN A 122 4.04 -10.68 -26.58
N ILE A 123 5.18 -10.20 -27.12
CA ILE A 123 5.58 -10.54 -28.50
C ILE A 123 6.91 -11.30 -28.49
N LYS A 124 6.93 -12.47 -29.11
CA LYS A 124 8.16 -13.20 -29.46
C LYS A 124 8.59 -12.76 -30.86
N ILE A 125 9.59 -11.88 -30.93
CA ILE A 125 10.13 -11.41 -32.22
C ILE A 125 11.12 -12.46 -32.73
N THR A 126 10.85 -13.05 -33.90
CA THR A 126 11.79 -13.92 -34.61
C THR A 126 12.19 -13.21 -35.90
N VAL A 127 13.48 -12.83 -36.02
CA VAL A 127 14.03 -12.21 -37.22
C VAL A 127 14.63 -13.30 -38.10
N TYR A 128 14.10 -13.48 -39.29
CA TYR A 128 14.72 -14.33 -40.32
C TYR A 128 15.64 -13.46 -41.17
N GLY A 129 16.89 -13.90 -41.33
CA GLY A 129 17.93 -13.15 -42.03
C GLY A 129 17.54 -12.76 -43.46
N ARG A 130 18.04 -11.60 -43.91
CA ARG A 130 17.96 -11.16 -45.30
C ARG A 130 18.91 -12.03 -46.13
N LYS A 131 18.37 -12.87 -47.02
CA LYS A 131 19.18 -13.49 -48.09
C LYS A 131 19.54 -12.38 -49.07
N ILE A 132 20.80 -11.93 -49.06
CA ILE A 132 21.35 -11.07 -50.09
C ILE A 132 21.87 -12.02 -51.16
N ASN A 133 21.18 -12.08 -52.30
CA ASN A 133 21.78 -12.56 -53.55
C ASN A 133 22.24 -11.34 -54.34
#